data_AF-K0F288-F1
#
_entry.id   AF-K0F288-F1
#
_cell.length_a   1.000
_cell.length_b   1.000
_cell.length_c   1.000
_cell.angle_alpha   90.00
_cell.angle_beta   90.00
_cell.angle_gamma   90.00
#
_symmetry.space_group_name_H-M   'P 1'
#
loop_
_entity.id
_entity.type
_entity.pdbx_description
1 polymer ?
#
loop_
_entity_poly.entity_id
_entity_poly.type
_entity_poly.pdbx_seq_one_letter_code
_entity_poly.pdbx_strand_id
1 'polypeptide(L)'
;MPVDSEGDAFGRLILLHDPDGDDAWHGTLRLVAYIQADIDAALATDPLLPEVAWSWLVDALESRSEPFTALGGTVTSTSSVRYGDIAGPPRAHQLELRASWTAVTTDIRPHVEGFCEVLAYAAGLPPAGITQLEMRPGGSADKR
;
A
#
# COMPACT_ATOMS: atom_id res chain seq x y z
N MET A 1 -2.28 19.96 -2.86
CA MET A 1 -2.31 18.60 -3.43
C MET A 1 -1.61 18.68 -4.77
N PRO A 2 -0.63 17.81 -5.06
CA PRO A 2 0.00 17.78 -6.39
C PRO A 2 -1.07 17.44 -7.43
N VAL A 3 -1.10 18.18 -8.53
CA VAL A 3 -2.14 18.08 -9.57
C VAL A 3 -1.84 17.00 -10.62
N ASP A 4 -0.62 16.48 -10.66
CA ASP A 4 -0.14 15.56 -11.70
C ASP A 4 0.48 14.28 -11.10
N SER A 5 -0.29 13.52 -10.32
CA SER A 5 0.02 12.09 -10.13
C SER A 5 -1.05 11.32 -10.86
N GLU A 6 -0.72 10.78 -12.03
CA GLU A 6 -1.51 9.74 -12.69
C GLU A 6 -1.54 8.44 -11.87
N GLY A 7 -0.77 8.35 -10.77
CA GLY A 7 -0.82 7.25 -9.82
C GLY A 7 -2.15 7.23 -9.07
N ASP A 8 -2.81 6.07 -9.10
CA ASP A 8 -4.03 5.73 -8.37
C ASP A 8 -3.83 5.58 -6.86
N ALA A 9 -2.59 5.58 -6.37
CA ALA A 9 -2.26 5.38 -4.97
C ALA A 9 -1.76 6.63 -4.25
N PHE A 10 -2.22 6.79 -3.01
CA PHE A 10 -1.84 7.83 -2.06
C PHE A 10 -1.48 7.20 -0.71
N GLY A 11 -0.40 7.67 -0.11
CA GLY A 11 0.06 7.21 1.20
C GLY A 11 0.35 8.36 2.16
N ARG A 12 0.06 8.15 3.45
CA ARG A 12 0.50 9.00 4.55
C ARG A 12 1.04 8.13 5.68
N LEU A 13 2.25 8.45 6.13
CA LEU A 13 2.86 7.88 7.33
C LEU A 13 3.04 8.99 8.36
N ILE A 14 2.55 8.77 9.57
CA ILE A 14 2.63 9.71 10.69
C ILE A 14 3.46 9.04 11.79
N LEU A 15 4.48 9.76 12.26
CA LEU A 15 5.23 9.37 13.45
C LEU A 15 4.73 10.20 14.63
N LEU A 16 4.31 9.51 15.68
CA LEU A 16 3.98 10.09 16.99
C LEU A 16 5.07 9.71 17.98
N HIS A 17 5.40 10.63 18.88
CA HIS A 17 6.36 10.40 19.95
C HIS A 17 5.78 10.92 21.26
N ASP A 18 5.64 10.02 22.23
CA ASP A 18 5.36 10.33 23.62
C ASP A 18 6.57 9.90 24.46
N PRO A 19 7.36 10.83 25.01
CA PRO A 19 8.55 10.50 25.79
C PRO A 19 8.23 9.78 27.11
N ASP A 20 7.02 9.96 27.65
CA ASP A 20 6.56 9.28 28.87
C ASP A 20 6.02 7.87 28.56
N GLY A 21 5.79 7.59 27.27
CA GLY A 21 5.22 6.35 26.76
C GLY A 21 3.70 6.29 26.88
N ASP A 22 3.09 5.40 26.10
CA ASP A 22 1.65 5.14 26.11
C ASP A 22 1.40 3.63 26.26
N ASP A 23 0.58 3.24 27.24
CA ASP A 23 0.27 1.84 27.54
C ASP A 23 -0.37 1.12 26.34
N ALA A 24 -1.19 1.81 25.54
CA ALA A 24 -1.82 1.25 24.34
C ALA A 24 -0.82 1.11 23.19
N TRP A 25 0.26 1.88 23.20
CA TRP A 25 1.33 1.76 22.21
C TRP A 25 2.36 0.70 22.62
N HIS A 26 2.47 0.37 23.90
CA HIS A 26 3.57 -0.47 24.41
C HIS A 26 4.95 0.10 24.05
N GLY A 27 5.10 1.42 24.08
CA GLY A 27 6.34 2.11 23.74
C GLY A 27 6.17 3.64 23.61
N THR A 28 7.21 4.31 23.15
CA THR A 28 7.25 5.79 23.02
C THR A 28 7.05 6.26 21.58
N LEU A 29 7.23 5.40 20.58
CA LEU A 29 7.19 5.74 19.16
C LEU A 29 6.09 4.95 18.45
N ARG A 30 5.08 5.65 17.95
CA ARG A 30 3.96 5.05 17.22
C ARG A 30 3.95 5.52 15.78
N LEU A 31 3.95 4.57 14.85
CA LEU A 31 3.71 4.83 13.43
C LEU A 31 2.24 4.59 13.11
N VAL A 32 1.65 5.50 12.34
CA VAL A 32 0.29 5.39 11.82
C VAL A 32 0.34 5.55 10.30
N ALA A 33 -0.07 4.50 9.59
CA ALA A 33 -0.08 4.42 8.15
C ALA A 33 -1.52 4.51 7.62
N TYR A 34 -1.66 5.27 6.53
CA TYR A 34 -2.85 5.35 5.72
C TYR A 34 -2.43 5.20 4.25
N ILE A 35 -2.96 4.20 3.56
CA ILE A 35 -2.76 4.00 2.12
C ILE A 35 -4.13 3.88 1.49
N GLN A 36 -4.32 4.57 0.37
CA GLN A 36 -5.51 4.45 -0.47
C GLN A 36 -5.06 4.24 -1.90
N ALA A 37 -5.66 3.30 -2.62
CA ALA A 37 -5.43 3.10 -4.04
C ALA A 37 -6.74 2.85 -4.78
N ASP A 38 -6.92 3.48 -5.94
CA ASP A 38 -7.89 2.98 -6.91
C ASP A 38 -7.38 1.66 -7.49
N ILE A 39 -8.25 0.68 -7.65
CA ILE A 39 -7.90 -0.66 -8.14
C ILE A 39 -8.77 -1.05 -9.32
N ASP A 40 -8.28 -1.96 -10.16
CA ASP A 40 -9.08 -2.48 -11.26
C ASP A 40 -10.19 -3.43 -10.76
N ALA A 41 -11.19 -3.64 -11.61
CA ALA A 41 -12.36 -4.45 -11.28
C ALA A 41 -12.03 -5.94 -11.07
N ALA A 42 -11.00 -6.49 -11.72
CA ALA A 42 -10.61 -7.88 -11.54
C ALA A 42 -10.00 -8.07 -10.15
N LEU A 43 -9.10 -7.18 -9.72
CA LEU A 43 -8.54 -7.20 -8.38
C LEU A 43 -9.62 -6.99 -7.31
N ALA A 44 -10.56 -6.05 -7.53
CA ALA A 44 -11.65 -5.78 -6.60
C ALA A 44 -12.64 -6.94 -6.40
N THR A 45 -12.67 -7.91 -7.33
CA THR A 45 -13.50 -9.12 -7.18
C THR A 45 -12.83 -10.23 -6.39
N ASP A 46 -11.54 -10.11 -6.06
CA ASP A 46 -10.85 -11.09 -5.25
C ASP A 46 -11.30 -11.00 -3.78
N PRO A 47 -11.95 -12.05 -3.22
CA PRO A 47 -12.40 -12.04 -1.83
C PRO A 47 -11.25 -12.02 -0.82
N LEU A 48 -10.00 -12.36 -1.23
CA LEU A 48 -8.81 -12.37 -0.38
C LEU A 48 -8.04 -11.04 -0.45
N LEU A 49 -8.49 -10.08 -1.24
CA LEU A 49 -7.79 -8.81 -1.41
C LEU A 49 -7.46 -8.12 -0.07
N PRO A 50 -8.37 -8.03 0.92
CA PRO A 50 -8.05 -7.44 2.21
C PRO A 50 -6.90 -8.15 2.94
N GLU A 51 -6.90 -9.48 2.94
CA GLU A 51 -5.87 -10.31 3.58
C GLU A 51 -4.53 -10.21 2.86
N VAL A 52 -4.53 -10.17 1.53
CA VAL A 52 -3.33 -9.99 0.70
C VAL A 52 -2.72 -8.62 0.94
N ALA A 53 -3.53 -7.57 0.93
CA ALA A 53 -3.05 -6.21 1.19
C ALA A 53 -2.54 -6.03 2.63
N TRP A 54 -3.15 -6.73 3.59
CA TRP A 54 -2.62 -6.79 4.95
C TRP A 54 -1.27 -7.51 5.01
N SER A 55 -1.12 -8.63 4.29
CA SER A 55 0.14 -9.38 4.26
C SER A 55 1.28 -8.56 3.69
N TRP A 56 1.03 -7.71 2.68
CA TRP A 56 2.06 -6.79 2.15
C TRP A 56 2.70 -5.95 3.26
N LEU A 57 1.89 -5.42 4.19
CA LEU A 57 2.43 -4.65 5.31
C LEU A 57 3.20 -5.52 6.30
N VAL A 58 2.65 -6.68 6.66
CA VAL A 58 3.30 -7.61 7.58
C VAL A 58 4.65 -8.04 7.01
N ASP A 59 4.68 -8.51 5.77
CA ASP A 59 5.87 -8.98 5.08
C ASP A 59 6.92 -7.86 4.92
N ALA A 60 6.50 -6.65 4.58
CA ALA A 60 7.39 -5.49 4.43
C ALA A 60 8.01 -5.04 5.77
N LEU A 61 7.33 -5.26 6.90
CA LEU A 61 7.86 -4.98 8.23
C LEU A 61 8.73 -6.13 8.75
N GLU A 62 8.30 -7.39 8.59
CA GLU A 62 9.00 -8.58 9.09
C GLU A 62 10.26 -8.95 8.29
N SER A 63 10.33 -8.54 7.01
CA SER A 63 11.53 -8.71 6.17
C SER A 63 12.71 -7.81 6.58
N ARG A 64 12.51 -6.94 7.58
CA ARG A 64 13.48 -5.94 8.01
C ARG A 64 14.02 -6.28 9.40
N SER A 65 15.23 -5.80 9.68
CA SER A 65 15.94 -6.14 10.92
C SER A 65 15.38 -5.45 12.16
N GLU A 66 14.65 -4.34 12.01
CA GLU A 66 14.17 -3.56 13.15
C GLU A 66 12.87 -4.12 13.72
N PRO A 67 12.84 -4.43 15.03
CA PRO A 67 11.66 -4.99 15.66
C PRO A 67 10.52 -3.97 15.78
N PHE A 68 9.30 -4.46 15.60
CA PHE A 68 8.07 -3.71 15.86
C PHE A 68 7.14 -4.51 16.78
N THR A 69 6.23 -3.81 17.45
CA THR A 69 5.20 -4.42 18.30
C THR A 69 3.85 -3.74 18.12
N ALA A 70 2.80 -4.30 18.74
CA ALA A 70 1.46 -3.72 18.75
C ALA A 70 0.95 -3.33 17.34
N LEU A 71 1.28 -4.15 16.33
CA LEU A 71 0.79 -4.00 14.97
C LEU A 71 -0.71 -4.32 14.94
N GLY A 72 -1.48 -3.40 14.38
CA GLY A 72 -2.91 -3.57 14.17
C GLY A 72 -3.42 -2.61 13.12
N GLY A 73 -4.56 -2.94 12.52
CA GLY A 73 -5.11 -2.15 11.42
C GLY A 73 -6.35 -2.76 10.82
N THR A 74 -6.79 -2.14 9.74
CA THR A 74 -7.93 -2.56 8.93
C THR A 74 -7.60 -2.35 7.46
N VAL A 75 -8.03 -3.29 6.62
CA VAL A 75 -8.07 -3.11 5.18
C VAL A 75 -9.54 -3.10 4.74
N THR A 76 -9.93 -2.10 3.96
CA THR A 76 -11.28 -1.93 3.43
C THR A 76 -11.22 -1.89 1.91
N SER A 77 -11.92 -2.82 1.26
CA SER A 77 -12.17 -2.77 -0.18
C SER A 77 -13.58 -2.23 -0.43
N THR A 78 -13.67 -1.17 -1.24
CA THR A 78 -14.93 -0.51 -1.58
C THR A 78 -15.22 -0.67 -3.06
N SER A 79 -16.43 -1.14 -3.39
CA SER A 79 -16.93 -1.19 -4.77
C SER A 79 -18.13 -0.26 -4.91
N SER A 80 -18.00 0.75 -5.78
CA SER A 80 -19.07 1.73 -6.06
C SER A 80 -19.62 1.50 -7.47
N VAL A 81 -20.95 1.45 -7.58
CA VAL A 81 -21.65 1.46 -8.88
C VAL A 81 -22.54 2.70 -8.92
N ARG A 82 -22.40 3.49 -9.99
CA ARG A 82 -23.16 4.72 -10.20
C ARG A 82 -24.35 4.43 -11.11
N TYR A 83 -25.50 5.00 -10.76
CA TYR A 83 -26.76 4.86 -11.50
C TYR A 83 -27.39 6.24 -11.75
N GLY A 84 -28.14 6.39 -12.84
CA GLY A 84 -28.73 7.67 -13.22
C GLY A 84 -27.68 8.68 -13.69
N ASP A 85 -27.91 9.96 -13.40
CA ASP A 85 -27.11 11.09 -13.92
C ASP A 85 -25.96 11.48 -12.96
N ILE A 86 -25.32 10.49 -12.32
CA ILE A 86 -24.18 10.71 -11.43
C ILE A 86 -22.89 10.70 -12.27
N ALA A 87 -22.14 11.80 -12.23
CA ALA A 87 -20.87 11.92 -12.94
C ALA A 87 -19.78 10.97 -12.41
N GLY A 88 -18.80 10.67 -13.26
CA GLY A 88 -17.69 9.77 -12.98
C GLY A 88 -17.86 8.39 -13.63
N PRO A 89 -16.92 7.46 -13.41
CA PRO A 89 -16.98 6.14 -14.05
C PRO A 89 -18.16 5.33 -13.49
N PRO A 90 -18.83 4.50 -14.32
CA PRO A 90 -20.01 3.73 -13.90
C PRO A 90 -19.70 2.76 -12.76
N ARG A 91 -18.46 2.29 -12.66
CA ARG A 91 -17.93 1.50 -11.55
C ARG A 91 -16.60 2.09 -11.10
N ALA A 92 -16.36 2.12 -9.80
CA ALA A 92 -15.08 2.48 -9.22
C ALA A 92 -14.78 1.54 -8.05
N HIS A 93 -13.52 1.18 -7.89
CA HIS A 93 -13.06 0.30 -6.84
C HIS A 93 -11.87 0.92 -6.13
N GLN A 94 -11.86 0.82 -4.82
CA GLN A 94 -10.84 1.46 -3.99
C GLN A 94 -10.42 0.51 -2.87
N LEU A 95 -9.12 0.40 -2.66
CA LEU A 95 -8.52 -0.26 -1.52
C LEU A 95 -8.05 0.80 -0.53
N GLU A 96 -8.34 0.62 0.75
CA GLU A 96 -7.87 1.47 1.83
C GLU A 96 -7.24 0.63 2.93
N LEU A 97 -5.98 0.89 3.26
CA LEU A 97 -5.26 0.29 4.39
C LEU A 97 -5.03 1.35 5.46
N ARG A 98 -5.46 1.04 6.69
CA ARG A 98 -5.15 1.82 7.89
C ARG A 98 -4.43 0.93 8.85
N ALA A 99 -3.22 1.29 9.26
CA ALA A 99 -2.46 0.47 10.19
C ALA A 99 -1.70 1.34 11.18
N SER A 100 -1.31 0.74 12.28
CA SER A 100 -0.38 1.35 13.21
C SER A 100 0.43 0.28 13.93
N TRP A 101 1.67 0.61 14.25
CA TRP A 101 2.59 -0.24 14.99
C TRP A 101 3.55 0.62 15.79
N THR A 102 4.20 -0.01 16.75
CA THR A 102 5.16 0.65 17.64
C THR A 102 6.56 0.26 17.22
N ALA A 103 7.39 1.28 16.96
CA ALA A 103 8.82 1.09 16.75
C ALA A 103 9.49 0.91 18.12
N VAL A 104 10.32 -0.12 18.25
CA VAL A 104 11.03 -0.42 19.51
C VAL A 104 12.28 0.45 19.67
N THR A 105 12.87 0.88 18.56
CA THR A 105 14.07 1.72 18.53
C THR A 105 13.77 3.07 17.87
N THR A 106 14.70 4.02 18.02
CA THR A 106 14.64 5.30 17.31
C THR A 106 15.06 5.20 15.85
N ASP A 107 15.50 4.02 15.36
CA ASP A 107 15.79 3.83 13.95
C ASP A 107 14.51 3.59 13.16
N ILE A 108 13.91 4.68 12.71
CA ILE A 108 12.64 4.65 11.98
C ILE A 108 12.81 4.29 10.50
N ARG A 109 14.04 4.28 9.97
CA ARG A 109 14.29 4.09 8.53
C ARG A 109 13.64 2.81 7.99
N PRO A 110 13.82 1.62 8.61
CA PRO A 110 13.25 0.39 8.06
C PRO A 110 11.72 0.40 8.05
N HIS A 111 11.08 1.05 9.03
CA HIS A 111 9.62 1.21 9.03
C HIS A 111 9.12 2.11 7.88
N VAL A 112 9.86 3.19 7.56
CA VAL A 112 9.53 4.06 6.42
C VAL A 112 9.72 3.32 5.10
N GLU A 113 10.82 2.58 4.96
CA GLU A 113 11.08 1.80 3.76
C GLU A 113 10.02 0.70 3.55
N GLY A 114 9.60 0.00 4.62
CA GLY A 114 8.50 -0.96 4.57
C GLY A 114 7.18 -0.31 4.17
N PHE A 115 6.85 0.87 4.71
CA PHE A 115 5.68 1.63 4.28
C PHE A 115 5.74 2.02 2.78
N CYS A 116 6.89 2.51 2.31
CA CYS A 116 7.08 2.89 0.91
C CYS A 116 6.94 1.69 -0.04
N GLU A 117 7.40 0.51 0.37
CA GLU A 117 7.27 -0.73 -0.38
C GLU A 117 5.78 -1.13 -0.54
N VAL A 118 5.00 -1.08 0.54
CA VAL A 118 3.55 -1.35 0.49
C VAL A 118 2.84 -0.32 -0.39
N LEU A 119 3.22 0.95 -0.30
CA LEU A 119 2.67 2.00 -1.15
C LEU A 119 3.00 1.76 -2.62
N ALA A 120 4.19 1.26 -2.94
CA ALA A 120 4.58 0.89 -4.31
C ALA A 120 3.74 -0.29 -4.83
N TYR A 121 3.49 -1.32 -4.00
CA TYR A 121 2.59 -2.42 -4.36
C TYR A 121 1.16 -1.94 -4.60
N ALA A 122 0.65 -1.05 -3.75
CA ALA A 122 -0.67 -0.46 -3.92
C ALA A 122 -0.78 0.38 -5.20
N ALA A 123 0.31 1.01 -5.65
CA ALA A 123 0.42 1.75 -6.90
C ALA A 123 0.66 0.87 -8.15
N GLY A 124 0.66 -0.47 -8.00
CA GLY A 124 0.92 -1.40 -9.09
C GLY A 124 2.37 -1.42 -9.58
N LEU A 125 3.32 -0.85 -8.84
CA LEU A 125 4.74 -0.89 -9.20
C LEU A 125 5.32 -2.29 -8.94
N PRO A 126 6.23 -2.77 -9.82
CA PRO A 126 6.91 -4.03 -9.57
C PRO A 126 7.80 -3.93 -8.32
N PRO A 127 8.08 -5.06 -7.65
CA PRO A 127 9.03 -5.10 -6.55
C PRO A 127 10.41 -4.55 -6.95
N ALA A 128 11.12 -4.00 -5.98
CA ALA A 128 12.44 -3.42 -6.20
C ALA A 128 13.40 -4.44 -6.87
N GLY A 129 14.10 -3.99 -7.91
CA GLY A 129 15.01 -4.85 -8.68
C GLY A 129 14.34 -5.67 -9.80
N ILE A 130 13.01 -5.62 -9.91
CA ILE A 130 12.27 -6.25 -11.01
C ILE A 130 11.87 -5.19 -12.03
N THR A 131 12.25 -5.41 -13.28
CA THR A 131 11.87 -4.55 -14.42
C THR A 131 11.04 -5.37 -15.40
N GLN A 132 9.97 -4.79 -15.92
CA GLN A 132 9.19 -5.43 -16.98
C GLN A 132 10.03 -5.54 -18.26
N LEU A 133 10.07 -6.73 -18.84
CA LEU A 133 10.68 -6.94 -20.15
C LEU A 133 9.64 -6.60 -21.21
N GLU A 134 9.87 -5.54 -21.99
CA GLU A 134 9.03 -5.28 -23.17
C GLU A 134 9.23 -6.40 -24.19
N MET A 135 8.13 -7.04 -24.60
CA MET A 135 8.16 -7.92 -25.76
C MET A 135 8.42 -7.08 -27.00
N ARG A 136 9.62 -7.24 -27.59
CA ARG A 136 9.97 -6.60 -28.86
C ARG A 136 8.96 -7.04 -29.94
N PRO A 137 8.27 -6.13 -30.64
CA PRO A 137 7.38 -6.52 -31.73
C PRO A 137 8.17 -7.33 -32.76
N GLY A 138 7.63 -8.50 -33.09
CA GLY A 138 8.33 -9.59 -33.78
C GLY A 138 9.11 -9.12 -35.01
N GLY A 139 10.37 -9.52 -35.07
CA GLY A 139 11.18 -9.43 -36.27
C GLY A 139 10.47 -10.12 -37.43
N SER A 140 10.33 -9.40 -38.53
CA SER A 140 9.85 -9.92 -39.80
C SER A 140 10.62 -11.19 -40.15
N ALA A 141 9.92 -12.32 -40.20
CA ALA A 141 10.40 -13.50 -40.90
C ALA A 141 10.39 -13.16 -42.40
N ASP A 142 11.48 -12.58 -42.89
CA ASP A 142 11.73 -12.38 -44.30
C ASP A 142 11.75 -13.75 -44.99
N LYS A 143 10.67 -14.06 -45.69
CA LYS A 143 10.56 -15.20 -46.60
C LYS A 143 11.23 -14.81 -47.91
N ARG A 144 12.40 -15.37 -48.19
CA ARG A 144 12.84 -15.64 -49.56
C ARG A 144 13.46 -17.01 -49.66
#